data_AF-A0AAW4IGB0-F1
#
_entry.id   AF-A0AAW4IGB0-F1
#
_cell.length_a   1.000
_cell.length_b   1.000
_cell.length_c   1.000
_cell.angle_alpha   90.00
_cell.angle_beta   90.00
_cell.angle_gamma   90.00
#
_symmetry.space_group_name_H-M   'P 1'
#
loop_
_entity.id
_entity.type
_entity.pdbx_description
1 polymer ?
#
loop_
_entity_poly.entity_id
_entity_poly.type
_entity_poly.pdbx_seq_one_letter_code
_entity_poly.pdbx_strand_id
1 'polypeptide(L)'
;EHIVPWGARKPPVEVGNPANLWSFDMVLPPQQAHLGELHNLSIQRGTLTAEDRFKINDHIVQTIVMLSGLPFPPHLARVPSIAGSHHEKLDGTGYPRRLKASELTLADRVMTLADIFEALTASDRPYKPPKTLSESLKIMGNMVRERHIDAEVFRFFLRSGVWREYAEKFLPAAQRDAVDVEAILESLSQ
;
A
#
# COMPACT_ATOMS: atom_id res chain seq x y z
N GLU A 1 18.93 14.75 -23.45
CA GLU A 1 18.06 14.31 -22.36
C GLU A 1 16.77 13.74 -22.97
N HIS A 2 16.32 12.56 -22.57
CA HIS A 2 15.13 11.92 -23.13
C HIS A 2 13.92 12.23 -22.22
N ILE A 3 13.44 13.47 -22.26
CA ILE A 3 12.32 13.95 -21.44
C ILE A 3 11.00 13.73 -22.18
N VAL A 4 10.01 13.14 -21.51
CA VAL A 4 8.64 13.01 -21.99
C VAL A 4 7.76 14.01 -21.22
N PRO A 5 7.36 15.13 -21.84
CA PRO A 5 6.51 16.11 -21.16
C PRO A 5 5.09 15.56 -20.99
N TRP A 6 4.34 16.12 -20.05
CA TRP A 6 2.92 15.87 -19.98
C TRP A 6 2.20 16.35 -21.24
N GLY A 7 1.34 15.50 -21.80
CA GLY A 7 0.44 15.87 -22.90
C GLY A 7 -0.77 16.69 -22.45
N ALA A 8 -1.73 16.86 -23.36
CA ALA A 8 -2.98 17.59 -23.08
C ALA A 8 -3.86 16.96 -21.98
N ARG A 9 -3.68 15.66 -21.71
CA ARG A 9 -4.39 14.92 -20.66
C ARG A 9 -3.46 14.64 -19.48
N LYS A 10 -3.54 15.48 -18.45
CA LYS A 10 -2.90 15.26 -17.16
C LYS A 10 -3.89 14.58 -16.19
N PRO A 11 -3.45 13.63 -15.35
CA PRO A 11 -4.30 13.06 -14.30
C PRO A 11 -4.77 14.17 -13.34
N PRO A 12 -6.08 14.27 -13.05
CA PRO A 12 -6.60 15.30 -12.17
C PRO A 12 -6.46 14.87 -10.69
N VAL A 13 -5.22 14.79 -10.21
CA VAL A 13 -4.89 14.20 -8.90
C VAL A 13 -4.41 15.23 -7.86
N GLU A 14 -4.17 16.46 -8.29
CA GLU A 14 -3.72 17.55 -7.43
C GLU A 14 -4.89 18.18 -6.68
N VAL A 15 -4.63 18.63 -5.45
CA VAL A 15 -5.61 19.36 -4.64
C VAL A 15 -6.03 20.66 -5.37
N GLY A 16 -7.33 20.92 -5.41
CA GLY A 16 -7.89 22.12 -6.04
C GLY A 16 -8.06 22.05 -7.56
N ASN A 17 -7.65 20.96 -8.21
CA ASN A 17 -7.95 20.75 -9.62
C ASN A 17 -9.47 20.51 -9.80
N PRO A 18 -10.19 21.29 -10.62
CA PRO A 18 -11.65 21.16 -10.77
C PRO A 18 -12.10 19.82 -11.39
N ALA A 19 -11.21 19.11 -12.09
CA ALA A 19 -11.48 17.78 -12.61
C ALA A 19 -11.19 16.66 -11.60
N ASN A 20 -10.66 16.98 -10.41
CA ASN A 20 -10.41 16.03 -9.33
C ASN A 20 -11.69 15.77 -8.54
N LEU A 21 -12.49 14.80 -9.01
CA LEU A 21 -13.79 14.47 -8.43
C LEU A 21 -13.73 13.60 -7.17
N TRP A 22 -12.55 13.04 -6.85
CA TRP A 22 -12.37 12.02 -5.81
C TRP A 22 -11.51 12.49 -4.63
N SER A 23 -11.23 13.79 -4.56
CA SER A 23 -10.44 14.40 -3.48
C SER A 23 -9.04 13.79 -3.36
N PHE A 24 -8.38 13.53 -4.48
CA PHE A 24 -6.98 13.13 -4.48
C PHE A 24 -6.08 14.25 -3.96
N ASP A 25 -5.01 13.87 -3.27
CA ASP A 25 -3.92 14.72 -2.81
C ASP A 25 -2.59 14.08 -3.20
N MET A 26 -2.32 14.11 -4.51
CA MET A 26 -1.04 13.70 -5.09
C MET A 26 -0.36 14.89 -5.76
N VAL A 27 0.96 14.80 -5.88
CA VAL A 27 1.77 15.80 -6.59
C VAL A 27 2.17 15.22 -7.94
N LEU A 28 1.88 15.94 -9.02
CA LEU A 28 2.36 15.56 -10.34
C LEU A 28 3.86 15.87 -10.45
N PRO A 29 4.68 14.93 -10.94
CA PRO A 29 6.06 15.25 -11.31
C PRO A 29 6.09 16.30 -12.44
N PRO A 30 7.20 17.06 -12.61
CA PRO A 30 7.29 18.12 -13.62
C PRO A 30 7.05 17.64 -15.06
N GLN A 31 7.38 16.38 -15.33
CA GLN A 31 7.27 15.70 -16.62
C GLN A 31 6.62 14.33 -16.42
N GLN A 32 6.12 13.74 -17.50
CA GLN A 32 5.45 12.43 -17.44
C GLN A 32 6.45 11.29 -17.23
N ALA A 33 7.61 11.37 -17.88
CA ALA A 33 8.71 10.42 -17.71
C ALA A 33 10.04 11.07 -18.08
N HIS A 34 11.12 10.52 -17.53
CA HIS A 34 12.49 10.86 -17.91
C HIS A 34 13.26 9.57 -18.25
N LEU A 35 13.62 9.39 -19.52
CA LEU A 35 14.30 8.20 -20.03
C LEU A 35 15.81 8.40 -20.21
N GLY A 36 16.35 9.52 -19.73
CA GLY A 36 17.79 9.78 -19.75
C GLY A 36 18.51 8.97 -18.67
N GLU A 37 19.54 8.24 -19.08
CA GLU A 37 20.31 7.34 -18.22
C GLU A 37 20.91 8.04 -16.99
N LEU A 38 21.56 9.19 -17.17
CA LEU A 38 22.18 9.92 -16.06
C LEU A 38 21.18 10.28 -14.96
N HIS A 39 19.98 10.73 -15.32
CA HIS A 39 18.92 11.04 -14.36
C HIS A 39 18.49 9.79 -13.58
N ASN A 40 18.26 8.69 -14.30
CA ASN A 40 17.82 7.42 -13.71
C ASN A 40 18.90 6.82 -12.80
N LEU A 41 20.18 7.01 -13.12
CA LEU A 41 21.31 6.56 -12.30
C LEU A 41 21.68 7.53 -11.16
N SER A 42 21.17 8.77 -11.18
CA SER A 42 21.45 9.78 -10.15
C SER A 42 20.49 9.70 -8.94
N ILE A 43 19.57 8.74 -8.92
CA ILE A 43 18.64 8.54 -7.80
C ILE A 43 19.43 8.29 -6.51
N GLN A 44 19.11 9.06 -5.46
CA GLN A 44 19.84 8.99 -4.19
C GLN A 44 19.43 7.78 -3.33
N ARG A 45 18.19 7.31 -3.48
CA ARG A 45 17.63 6.22 -2.67
C ARG A 45 16.58 5.43 -3.46
N GLY A 46 16.66 4.10 -3.36
CA GLY A 46 15.72 3.20 -4.03
C GLY A 46 16.06 2.99 -5.50
N THR A 47 15.07 2.59 -6.29
CA THR A 47 15.24 2.22 -7.70
C THR A 47 14.33 3.01 -8.64
N LEU A 48 13.59 3.99 -8.13
CA LEU A 48 12.54 4.69 -8.86
C LEU A 48 12.75 6.21 -8.76
N THR A 49 12.61 6.88 -9.91
CA THR A 49 12.51 8.34 -9.99
C THR A 49 11.18 8.83 -9.43
N ALA A 50 10.97 10.16 -9.35
CA ALA A 50 9.69 10.71 -8.93
C ALA A 50 8.57 10.40 -9.93
N GLU A 51 8.90 10.40 -11.22
CA GLU A 51 8.06 10.04 -12.34
C GLU A 51 7.63 8.57 -12.27
N ASP A 52 8.59 7.67 -12.06
CA ASP A 52 8.31 6.24 -11.92
C ASP A 52 7.45 5.97 -10.67
N ARG A 53 7.78 6.62 -9.55
CA ARG A 53 7.01 6.50 -8.31
C ARG A 53 5.57 6.97 -8.51
N PHE A 54 5.39 8.12 -9.15
CA PHE A 54 4.07 8.63 -9.48
C PHE A 54 3.30 7.64 -10.35
N LYS A 55 3.94 7.11 -11.40
CA LYS A 55 3.27 6.20 -12.33
C LYS A 55 2.87 4.88 -11.68
N ILE A 56 3.66 4.38 -10.73
CA ILE A 56 3.25 3.25 -9.91
C ILE A 56 2.06 3.65 -9.05
N ASN A 57 2.15 4.72 -8.25
CA ASN A 57 1.07 5.12 -7.33
C ASN A 57 -0.26 5.43 -8.05
N ASP A 58 -0.20 5.91 -9.31
CA ASP A 58 -1.35 6.16 -10.18
C ASP A 58 -2.26 4.93 -10.35
N HIS A 59 -1.78 3.69 -10.14
CA HIS A 59 -2.65 2.51 -10.20
C HIS A 59 -3.83 2.58 -9.22
N ILE A 60 -3.67 3.21 -8.05
CA ILE A 60 -4.76 3.36 -7.08
C ILE A 60 -5.77 4.42 -7.52
N VAL A 61 -5.28 5.49 -8.16
CA VAL A 61 -6.15 6.48 -8.81
C VAL A 61 -6.99 5.79 -9.86
N GLN A 62 -6.37 5.00 -10.74
CA GLN A 62 -7.10 4.26 -11.79
C GLN A 62 -8.10 3.27 -11.19
N THR A 63 -7.75 2.54 -10.11
CA THR A 63 -8.69 1.67 -9.39
C THR A 63 -9.94 2.42 -8.93
N ILE A 64 -9.79 3.59 -8.31
CA ILE A 64 -10.92 4.40 -7.84
C ILE A 64 -11.77 4.86 -9.03
N VAL A 65 -11.15 5.39 -10.09
CA VAL A 65 -11.86 5.90 -11.27
C VAL A 65 -12.64 4.79 -11.97
N MET A 66 -12.01 3.64 -12.22
CA MET A 66 -12.64 2.51 -12.90
C MET A 66 -13.77 1.92 -12.08
N LEU A 67 -13.53 1.61 -10.80
CA LEU A 67 -14.54 0.97 -9.95
C LEU A 67 -15.71 1.91 -9.64
N SER A 68 -15.48 3.22 -9.50
CA SER A 68 -16.57 4.19 -9.29
C SER A 68 -17.52 4.30 -10.49
N GLY A 69 -17.08 3.89 -11.69
CA GLY A 69 -17.92 3.85 -12.89
C GLY A 69 -18.80 2.60 -13.00
N LEU A 70 -18.64 1.61 -12.12
CA LEU A 70 -19.40 0.36 -12.18
C LEU A 70 -20.71 0.44 -11.37
N PRO A 71 -21.80 -0.20 -11.84
CA PRO A 71 -23.10 -0.17 -11.17
C PRO A 71 -23.15 -1.19 -10.01
N PHE A 72 -22.41 -0.94 -8.93
CA PHE A 72 -22.45 -1.80 -7.76
C PHE A 72 -23.83 -1.79 -7.08
N PRO A 73 -24.33 -2.96 -6.62
CA PRO A 73 -25.50 -2.98 -5.75
C PRO A 73 -25.20 -2.28 -4.41
N PRO A 74 -26.22 -1.83 -3.65
CA PRO A 74 -26.01 -1.04 -2.44
C PRO A 74 -25.06 -1.66 -1.41
N HIS A 75 -25.09 -2.98 -1.24
CA HIS A 75 -24.20 -3.69 -0.30
C HIS A 75 -22.72 -3.73 -0.73
N LEU A 76 -22.42 -3.42 -2.00
CA LEU A 76 -21.06 -3.31 -2.54
C LEU A 76 -20.65 -1.87 -2.88
N ALA A 77 -21.49 -0.87 -2.56
CA ALA A 77 -21.23 0.53 -2.91
C ALA A 77 -19.89 1.08 -2.37
N ARG A 78 -19.33 0.44 -1.32
CA ARG A 78 -18.05 0.84 -0.72
C ARG A 78 -16.82 0.19 -1.35
N VAL A 79 -16.97 -0.76 -2.28
CA VAL A 79 -15.85 -1.46 -2.94
C VAL A 79 -14.82 -0.50 -3.55
N PRO A 80 -15.21 0.55 -4.31
CA PRO A 80 -14.23 1.50 -4.86
C PRO A 80 -13.41 2.21 -3.77
N SER A 81 -14.04 2.53 -2.63
CA SER A 81 -13.36 3.20 -1.53
C SER A 81 -12.38 2.25 -0.82
N ILE A 82 -12.80 1.02 -0.53
CA ILE A 82 -11.96 0.03 0.17
C ILE A 82 -10.75 -0.34 -0.71
N ALA A 83 -11.01 -0.65 -1.99
CA ALA A 83 -9.95 -0.92 -2.95
C ALA A 83 -9.08 0.33 -3.22
N GLY A 84 -9.61 1.53 -3.07
CA GLY A 84 -8.87 2.78 -3.26
C GLY A 84 -8.05 3.24 -2.06
N SER A 85 -8.33 2.73 -0.86
CA SER A 85 -7.74 3.25 0.39
C SER A 85 -6.70 2.32 1.00
N HIS A 86 -6.40 1.16 0.39
CA HIS A 86 -5.49 0.19 1.01
C HIS A 86 -4.02 0.65 1.09
N HIS A 87 -3.64 1.69 0.35
CA HIS A 87 -2.34 2.39 0.47
C HIS A 87 -2.37 3.62 1.39
N GLU A 88 -3.52 3.94 1.98
CA GLU A 88 -3.61 4.96 3.02
C GLU A 88 -2.97 4.45 4.31
N LYS A 89 -2.47 5.39 5.12
CA LYS A 89 -1.78 5.11 6.38
C LYS A 89 -2.43 5.89 7.50
N LEU A 90 -2.42 5.36 8.72
CA LEU A 90 -3.10 6.01 9.86
C LEU A 90 -2.52 7.38 10.21
N ASP A 91 -1.25 7.62 9.92
CA ASP A 91 -0.54 8.89 10.10
C ASP A 91 -0.87 9.96 9.03
N GLY A 92 -1.62 9.59 7.97
CA GLY A 92 -1.96 10.48 6.85
C GLY A 92 -0.86 10.64 5.80
N THR A 93 0.24 9.88 5.88
CA THR A 93 1.32 9.93 4.88
C THR A 93 1.10 8.97 3.70
N GLY A 94 -0.03 8.27 3.69
CA GLY A 94 -0.45 7.37 2.62
C GLY A 94 -0.92 8.11 1.37
N TYR A 95 -1.53 7.38 0.44
CA TYR A 95 -2.04 7.91 -0.83
C TYR A 95 -3.24 7.07 -1.30
N PRO A 96 -4.09 7.60 -2.22
CA PRO A 96 -3.95 8.83 -2.99
C PRO A 96 -4.62 10.07 -2.41
N ARG A 97 -5.35 9.96 -1.29
CA ARG A 97 -6.12 11.08 -0.69
C ARG A 97 -5.52 11.59 0.61
N ARG A 98 -4.51 10.92 1.17
CA ARG A 98 -3.85 11.26 2.45
C ARG A 98 -4.83 11.22 3.63
N LEU A 99 -5.66 10.18 3.68
CA LEU A 99 -6.66 10.01 4.72
C LEU A 99 -6.00 9.78 6.08
N LYS A 100 -6.54 10.41 7.12
CA LYS A 100 -6.12 10.18 8.51
C LYS A 100 -6.85 8.98 9.10
N ALA A 101 -6.35 8.46 10.22
CA ALA A 101 -6.97 7.35 10.93
C ALA A 101 -8.49 7.48 11.15
N SER A 102 -8.99 8.67 11.48
CA SER A 102 -10.43 8.92 11.70
C SER A 102 -11.30 8.77 10.46
N GLU A 103 -10.70 8.82 9.27
CA GLU A 103 -11.39 8.73 7.97
C GLU A 103 -11.35 7.30 7.41
N LEU A 104 -10.49 6.44 7.97
CA LEU A 104 -10.33 5.05 7.55
C LEU A 104 -11.22 4.12 8.36
N THR A 105 -12.07 3.38 7.67
CA THR A 105 -12.98 2.40 8.27
C THR A 105 -12.24 1.11 8.64
N LEU A 106 -12.88 0.26 9.44
CA LEU A 106 -12.34 -1.05 9.77
C LEU A 106 -12.01 -1.89 8.52
N ALA A 107 -12.86 -1.85 7.49
CA ALA A 107 -12.65 -2.58 6.25
C ALA A 107 -11.37 -2.11 5.51
N ASP A 108 -11.11 -0.80 5.51
CA ASP A 108 -9.90 -0.23 4.89
C ASP A 108 -8.66 -0.72 5.65
N ARG A 109 -8.69 -0.68 6.99
CA ARG A 109 -7.58 -1.13 7.85
C ARG A 109 -7.29 -2.63 7.70
N VAL A 110 -8.33 -3.45 7.60
CA VAL A 110 -8.19 -4.89 7.34
C VAL A 110 -7.61 -5.15 5.96
N MET A 111 -8.08 -4.44 4.93
CA MET A 111 -7.55 -4.56 3.56
C MET A 111 -6.07 -4.20 3.49
N THR A 112 -5.68 -3.05 4.04
CA THR A 112 -4.26 -2.62 4.11
C THR A 112 -3.40 -3.67 4.81
N LEU A 113 -3.87 -4.21 5.93
CA LEU A 113 -3.12 -5.22 6.68
C LEU A 113 -2.92 -6.50 5.87
N ALA A 114 -3.99 -6.99 5.24
CA ALA A 114 -3.97 -8.20 4.42
C ALA A 114 -3.05 -8.04 3.20
N ASP A 115 -3.14 -6.92 2.49
CA ASP A 115 -2.29 -6.60 1.33
C ASP A 115 -0.80 -6.57 1.71
N ILE A 116 -0.45 -5.91 2.81
CA ILE A 116 0.94 -5.86 3.31
C ILE A 116 1.45 -7.26 3.65
N PHE A 117 0.66 -8.07 4.37
CA PHE A 117 1.10 -9.41 4.76
C PHE A 117 1.32 -10.31 3.55
N GLU A 118 0.39 -10.29 2.59
CA GLU A 118 0.52 -11.03 1.32
C GLU A 118 1.78 -10.56 0.57
N ALA A 119 1.95 -9.26 0.38
CA ALA A 119 3.08 -8.70 -0.34
C ALA A 119 4.43 -9.02 0.30
N LEU A 120 4.51 -9.07 1.63
CA LEU A 120 5.73 -9.42 2.36
C LEU A 120 6.05 -10.92 2.24
N THR A 121 5.03 -11.77 2.20
CA THR A 121 5.17 -13.24 2.20
C THR A 121 5.13 -13.87 0.81
N ALA A 122 4.84 -13.10 -0.24
CA ALA A 122 4.83 -13.58 -1.63
C ALA A 122 6.15 -14.27 -2.03
N SER A 123 6.04 -15.52 -2.51
CA SER A 123 7.18 -16.40 -2.81
C SER A 123 7.73 -16.27 -4.24
N ASP A 124 7.01 -15.59 -5.12
CA ASP A 124 7.20 -15.56 -6.57
C ASP A 124 7.99 -14.35 -7.07
N ARG A 125 8.64 -13.59 -6.17
CA ARG A 125 9.39 -12.38 -6.55
C ARG A 125 10.77 -12.75 -7.14
N PRO A 126 11.04 -12.48 -8.44
CA PRO A 126 12.23 -12.98 -9.14
C PRO A 126 13.59 -12.52 -8.57
N TYR A 127 13.60 -11.43 -7.81
CA TYR A 127 14.82 -10.73 -7.39
C TYR A 127 15.01 -10.67 -5.87
N LYS A 128 14.14 -11.32 -5.09
CA LYS A 128 14.23 -11.28 -3.64
C LYS A 128 13.80 -12.61 -3.04
N PRO A 129 14.61 -13.22 -2.15
CA PRO A 129 14.15 -14.38 -1.43
C PRO A 129 12.89 -14.01 -0.63
N PRO A 130 11.88 -14.89 -0.60
CA PRO A 130 10.70 -14.65 0.19
C PRO A 130 11.07 -14.39 1.65
N LYS A 131 10.31 -13.50 2.30
CA LYS A 131 10.46 -13.28 3.74
C LYS A 131 9.84 -14.44 4.50
N THR A 132 10.44 -14.77 5.63
CA THR A 132 9.85 -15.73 6.57
C THR A 132 8.67 -15.10 7.32
N LEU A 133 7.88 -15.92 8.02
CA LEU A 133 6.75 -15.43 8.81
C LEU A 133 7.23 -14.52 9.95
N SER A 134 8.29 -14.92 10.66
CA SER A 134 8.84 -14.11 11.75
C SER A 134 9.33 -12.75 11.25
N GLU A 135 9.99 -12.70 10.09
CA GLU A 135 10.46 -11.46 9.48
C GLU A 135 9.30 -10.57 9.05
N SER A 136 8.30 -11.14 8.37
CA SER A 136 7.14 -10.40 7.86
C SER A 136 6.33 -9.78 8.99
N LEU A 137 6.02 -10.55 10.03
CA LEU A 137 5.27 -10.07 11.18
C LEU A 137 6.07 -9.05 12.01
N LYS A 138 7.40 -9.18 12.09
CA LYS A 138 8.25 -8.16 12.71
C LYS A 138 8.23 -6.83 11.95
N ILE A 139 8.27 -6.87 10.62
CA ILE A 139 8.13 -5.67 9.77
C ILE A 139 6.77 -5.02 10.02
N MET A 140 5.69 -5.79 10.03
CA MET A 140 4.35 -5.26 10.33
C MET A 140 4.27 -4.67 11.75
N GLY A 141 4.90 -5.29 12.74
CA GLY A 141 5.00 -4.71 14.09
C GLY A 141 5.71 -3.35 14.11
N ASN A 142 6.75 -3.16 13.29
CA ASN A 142 7.37 -1.85 13.12
C ASN A 142 6.41 -0.85 12.45
N MET A 143 5.66 -1.28 11.44
CA MET A 143 4.65 -0.44 10.78
C MET A 143 3.53 0.00 11.72
N VAL A 144 3.16 -0.82 12.71
CA VAL A 144 2.23 -0.41 13.79
C VAL A 144 2.85 0.72 14.63
N ARG A 145 4.12 0.57 15.05
CA ARG A 145 4.83 1.59 15.86
C ARG A 145 5.01 2.91 15.09
N GLU A 146 5.23 2.83 13.79
CA GLU A 146 5.28 3.98 12.87
C GLU A 146 3.88 4.57 12.55
N ARG A 147 2.80 4.00 13.09
CA ARG A 147 1.41 4.39 12.83
C ARG A 147 1.05 4.31 11.34
N HIS A 148 1.63 3.38 10.61
CA HIS A 148 1.22 3.07 9.24
C HIS A 148 -0.02 2.17 9.21
N ILE A 149 -0.10 1.19 10.12
CA ILE A 149 -1.20 0.21 10.19
C ILE A 149 -1.82 0.15 11.58
N ASP A 150 -3.03 -0.39 11.66
CA ASP A 150 -3.82 -0.42 12.90
C ASP A 150 -3.33 -1.48 13.91
N ALA A 151 -3.07 -1.02 15.13
CA ALA A 151 -2.57 -1.86 16.21
C ALA A 151 -3.58 -2.93 16.64
N GLU A 152 -4.87 -2.60 16.74
CA GLU A 152 -5.90 -3.52 17.21
C GLU A 152 -6.22 -4.58 16.16
N VAL A 153 -6.29 -4.19 14.88
CA VAL A 153 -6.44 -5.13 13.76
C VAL A 153 -5.23 -6.06 13.70
N PHE A 154 -4.00 -5.55 13.88
CA PHE A 154 -2.80 -6.40 13.90
C PHE A 154 -2.75 -7.33 15.12
N ARG A 155 -3.13 -6.87 16.32
CA ARG A 155 -3.25 -7.72 17.52
C ARG A 155 -4.27 -8.84 17.30
N PHE A 156 -5.42 -8.53 16.72
CA PHE A 156 -6.43 -9.53 16.38
C PHE A 156 -5.90 -10.53 15.33
N PHE A 157 -5.24 -10.04 14.28
CA PHE A 157 -4.62 -10.86 13.25
C PHE A 157 -3.64 -11.88 13.85
N LEU A 158 -2.76 -11.43 14.75
CA LEU A 158 -1.81 -12.30 15.46
C LEU A 158 -2.49 -13.36 16.32
N ARG A 159 -3.44 -12.95 17.17
CA ARG A 159 -4.13 -13.84 18.14
C ARG A 159 -5.08 -14.83 17.49
N SER A 160 -5.75 -14.43 16.41
CA SER A 160 -6.68 -15.31 15.69
C SER A 160 -5.98 -16.46 14.97
N GLY A 161 -4.68 -16.35 14.69
CA GLY A 161 -3.92 -17.37 13.98
C GLY A 161 -4.20 -17.42 12.48
N VAL A 162 -5.00 -16.50 11.92
CA VAL A 162 -5.36 -16.48 10.49
C VAL A 162 -4.13 -16.38 9.58
N TRP A 163 -3.06 -15.70 10.02
CA TRP A 163 -1.78 -15.64 9.31
C TRP A 163 -1.11 -17.01 9.17
N ARG A 164 -1.28 -17.87 10.17
CA ARG A 164 -0.74 -19.23 10.19
C ARG A 164 -1.54 -20.14 9.28
N GLU A 165 -2.86 -20.07 9.35
CA GLU A 165 -3.76 -20.81 8.44
C GLU A 165 -3.49 -20.44 6.97
N TYR A 166 -3.31 -19.15 6.68
CA TYR A 166 -2.88 -18.69 5.36
C TYR A 166 -1.53 -19.29 4.98
N ALA A 167 -0.54 -19.22 5.89
CA ALA A 167 0.80 -19.72 5.64
C ALA A 167 0.83 -21.22 5.35
N GLU A 168 0.08 -22.03 6.11
CA GLU A 168 -0.02 -23.47 5.91
C GLU A 168 -0.60 -23.83 4.54
N LYS A 169 -1.54 -23.03 4.04
CA LYS A 169 -2.23 -23.27 2.77
C LYS A 169 -1.46 -22.77 1.56
N PHE A 170 -0.77 -21.63 1.68
CA PHE A 170 -0.23 -20.91 0.51
C PHE A 170 1.29 -20.73 0.52
N LEU A 171 1.97 -20.86 1.66
CA LEU A 171 3.40 -20.59 1.75
C LEU A 171 4.26 -21.88 1.75
N PRO A 172 5.39 -21.88 1.02
CA PRO A 172 6.41 -22.92 1.10
C PRO A 172 6.88 -23.22 2.52
N ALA A 173 7.31 -24.46 2.78
CA ALA A 173 7.88 -24.86 4.08
C ALA A 173 9.04 -23.97 4.54
N ALA A 174 9.88 -23.51 3.60
CA ALA A 174 11.04 -22.67 3.90
C ALA A 174 10.69 -21.29 4.50
N GLN A 175 9.46 -20.81 4.34
CA GLN A 175 9.01 -19.53 4.90
C GLN A 175 8.32 -19.67 6.25
N ARG A 176 7.94 -20.89 6.64
CA ARG A 176 7.13 -21.18 7.83
C ARG A 176 8.01 -21.41 9.07
N ASP A 177 8.82 -20.42 9.39
CA ASP A 177 9.64 -20.44 10.61
C ASP A 177 8.81 -20.21 11.88
N ALA A 178 9.39 -20.52 13.04
CA ALA A 178 8.73 -20.32 14.32
C ALA A 178 8.52 -18.82 14.60
N VAL A 179 7.32 -18.46 15.04
CA VAL A 179 6.94 -17.09 15.39
C VAL A 179 6.58 -17.03 16.87
N ASP A 180 7.28 -16.17 17.61
CA ASP A 180 6.94 -15.81 18.99
C ASP A 180 5.90 -14.67 18.98
N VAL A 181 4.62 -15.04 19.02
CA VAL A 181 3.51 -14.09 18.98
C VAL A 181 3.48 -13.21 20.23
N GLU A 182 3.77 -13.76 21.40
CA GLU A 182 3.72 -13.02 22.67
C GLU A 182 4.79 -11.94 22.70
N ALA A 183 6.03 -12.26 22.29
CA ALA A 183 7.09 -11.26 22.19
C ALA A 183 6.74 -10.12 21.23
N ILE A 184 6.06 -10.42 20.11
CA ILE A 184 5.57 -9.38 19.19
C ILE A 184 4.52 -8.52 19.88
N LEU A 185 3.52 -9.12 20.54
CA LEU A 185 2.44 -8.39 21.22
C LEU A 185 2.94 -7.50 22.37
N GLU A 186 3.93 -7.97 23.11
CA GLU A 186 4.63 -7.20 24.16
C GLU A 186 5.32 -5.97 23.56
N SER A 187 6.02 -6.15 22.43
CA SER A 187 6.72 -5.06 21.72
C SER A 187 5.81 -3.97 21.14
N LEU A 188 4.49 -4.21 21.07
CA LEU A 188 3.48 -3.23 20.62
C LEU A 188 2.91 -2.39 21.76
N SER A 189 3.20 -2.75 23.01
CA SER A 189 2.64 -2.11 24.21
C SER A 189 3.61 -1.12 24.85
N GLN A 190 4.81 -0.98 24.25
CA GLN A 190 5.84 0.01 24.56
C GLN A 190 5.76 1.16 23.53
#